data_AF-A0A950KKV4-F1
#
_entry.id   AF-A0A950KKV4-F1
#
_cell.length_a   1.000
_cell.length_b   1.000
_cell.length_c   1.000
_cell.angle_alpha   90.00
_cell.angle_beta   90.00
_cell.angle_gamma   90.00
#
_symmetry.space_group_name_H-M   'P 1'
#
loop_
_entity.id
_entity.type
_entity.pdbx_description
1 polymer ?
#
loop_
_entity_poly.entity_id
_entity_poly.type
_entity_poly.pdbx_seq_one_letter_code
_entity_poly.pdbx_strand_id
1 'polypeptide(L)'
;MSTEPAHFLLYVKRGCPWCRMAEDYLTEHGYRYESIDVTRDRAAYNEMRRISDQTYAPTLVVGDLVLPDFGPDELAEFLEQYNLKP
;
A
#
# COMPACT_ATOMS: atom_id res chain seq x y z
N MET A 1 23.08 -10.29 7.53
CA MET A 1 22.07 -10.77 6.56
C MET A 1 21.32 -9.52 6.14
N SER A 2 21.37 -9.24 4.85
CA SER A 2 20.98 -7.96 4.24
C SER A 2 19.54 -7.61 4.58
N THR A 3 19.33 -6.53 5.32
CA THR A 3 18.01 -5.92 5.43
C THR A 3 17.77 -5.20 4.11
N GLU A 4 17.19 -5.88 3.12
CA GLU A 4 16.68 -5.20 1.93
C GLU A 4 15.60 -4.21 2.41
N PRO A 5 15.64 -2.95 1.95
CA PRO A 5 14.64 -1.98 2.35
C PRO A 5 13.27 -2.49 1.91
N ALA A 6 12.34 -2.57 2.86
CA ALA A 6 10.95 -2.89 2.57
C ALA A 6 10.43 -1.85 1.57
N HIS A 7 10.13 -2.28 0.35
CA HIS A 7 9.61 -1.40 -0.69
C HIS A 7 8.09 -1.33 -0.54
N PHE A 8 7.58 -0.19 -0.09
CA PHE A 8 6.16 0.05 0.08
C PHE A 8 5.56 0.58 -1.21
N LEU A 9 4.63 -0.16 -1.80
CA LEU A 9 3.90 0.20 -3.01
C LEU A 9 2.43 0.37 -2.66
N LEU A 10 1.93 1.59 -2.79
CA LEU A 10 0.55 1.92 -2.46
C LEU A 10 -0.24 2.12 -3.75
N TYR A 11 -1.08 1.15 -4.09
CA TYR A 11 -2.02 1.26 -5.20
C TYR A 11 -3.23 2.09 -4.77
N VAL A 12 -3.41 3.23 -5.45
CA VAL A 12 -4.46 4.20 -5.17
C VAL A 12 -5.37 4.39 -6.38
N LYS A 13 -6.60 4.86 -6.12
CA LYS A 13 -7.54 5.27 -7.17
C LYS A 13 -7.91 6.74 -7.02
N ARG A 14 -7.98 7.45 -8.15
CA ARG A 14 -8.48 8.84 -8.16
C ARG A 14 -9.88 8.93 -7.58
N GLY A 15 -10.05 9.83 -6.62
CA GLY A 15 -11.34 10.10 -5.98
C GLY A 15 -11.67 9.19 -4.78
N CYS A 16 -10.76 8.32 -4.36
CA CYS A 16 -10.97 7.51 -3.15
C CYS A 16 -10.46 8.26 -1.91
N PRO A 17 -11.31 8.56 -0.92
CA PRO A 17 -10.90 9.26 0.30
C PRO A 17 -9.95 8.41 1.17
N TRP A 18 -10.15 7.09 1.18
CA TRP A 18 -9.33 6.14 1.94
C TRP A 18 -7.87 6.09 1.47
N CYS A 19 -7.64 6.19 0.16
CA CYS A 19 -6.29 6.26 -0.40
C CYS A 19 -5.51 7.44 0.17
N ARG A 20 -6.16 8.61 0.26
CA ARG A 20 -5.53 9.81 0.82
C ARG A 20 -5.18 9.64 2.29
N MET A 21 -6.05 9.01 3.07
CA MET A 21 -5.77 8.74 4.49
C MET A 21 -4.58 7.81 4.69
N ALA A 22 -4.43 6.77 3.85
CA ALA A 22 -3.28 5.88 3.89
C ALA A 22 -1.97 6.60 3.52
N GLU A 23 -1.99 7.44 2.48
CA GLU A 23 -0.84 8.26 2.09
C GLU A 23 -0.41 9.23 3.20
N ASP A 24 -1.38 9.89 3.82
CA ASP A 24 -1.15 10.83 4.92
C ASP A 24 -0.52 10.10 6.10
N TYR A 25 -1.09 8.96 6.51
CA TYR A 25 -0.56 8.14 7.60
C TYR A 25 0.89 7.72 7.36
N LEU A 26 1.21 7.16 6.18
CA LEU A 26 2.57 6.74 5.85
C LEU A 26 3.54 7.91 5.85
N THR A 27 3.12 9.06 5.28
CA THR A 27 3.93 10.28 5.23
C THR A 27 4.18 10.85 6.63
N GLU A 28 3.14 10.95 7.46
CA GLU A 28 3.22 11.47 8.83
C GLU A 28 4.13 10.62 9.73
N HIS A 29 4.14 9.31 9.50
CA HIS A 29 5.01 8.37 10.24
C HIS A 29 6.42 8.23 9.62
N GLY A 30 6.69 8.88 8.48
CA GLY A 30 8.00 8.91 7.84
C GLY A 30 8.33 7.68 6.98
N TYR A 31 7.34 6.86 6.62
CA TYR A 31 7.55 5.72 5.73
C TYR A 31 7.79 6.18 4.29
N ARG A 32 8.74 5.53 3.62
CA ARG A 32 8.95 5.71 2.18
C ARG A 32 8.07 4.75 1.41
N TYR A 33 7.14 5.28 0.65
CA TYR A 33 6.27 4.51 -0.24
C TYR A 33 6.18 5.14 -1.63
N GLU A 34 5.82 4.31 -2.60
CA GLU A 34 5.54 4.70 -3.97
C GLU A 34 4.03 4.58 -4.22
N SER A 35 3.36 5.70 -4.50
CA SER A 35 1.94 5.69 -4.84
C SER A 35 1.71 5.49 -6.33
N ILE A 36 0.94 4.46 -6.68
CA ILE A 36 0.65 4.07 -8.05
C ILE A 36 -0.85 4.22 -8.33
N ASP A 37 -1.19 5.11 -9.26
CA ASP A 37 -2.57 5.35 -9.67
C ASP A 37 -3.04 4.28 -10.68
N VAL A 38 -3.76 3.27 -10.17
CA VAL A 38 -4.29 2.18 -11.00
C VAL A 38 -5.40 2.62 -11.94
N THR A 39 -5.96 3.84 -11.79
CA THR A 39 -6.96 4.38 -12.72
C THR A 39 -6.32 4.90 -14.01
N ARG A 40 -5.05 5.29 -13.94
CA ARG A 40 -4.28 5.77 -15.09
C ARG A 40 -3.37 4.71 -15.68
N ASP A 41 -2.92 3.76 -14.86
CA ASP A 41 -2.04 2.69 -15.28
C ASP A 41 -2.74 1.33 -15.30
N ARG A 42 -3.03 0.85 -16.50
CA ARG A 42 -3.71 -0.43 -16.70
C ARG A 42 -2.82 -1.62 -16.35
N ALA A 43 -1.49 -1.48 -16.42
CA ALA A 43 -0.58 -2.55 -16.01
C ALA A 43 -0.60 -2.69 -14.49
N ALA A 44 -0.50 -1.57 -13.76
CA ALA A 44 -0.62 -1.53 -12.31
C ALA A 44 -1.95 -2.10 -11.80
N TYR A 45 -3.06 -1.78 -12.46
CA TYR A 45 -4.37 -2.36 -12.12
C TYR A 45 -4.40 -3.89 -12.26
N ASN A 46 -3.79 -4.43 -13.32
CA ASN A 46 -3.73 -5.87 -13.52
C ASN A 46 -2.80 -6.53 -12.49
N GLU A 47 -1.70 -5.89 -12.12
CA GLU A 47 -0.80 -6.39 -11.09
C GLU A 47 -1.49 -6.41 -9.72
N MET A 48 -2.09 -5.29 -9.31
CA MET A 48 -2.90 -5.18 -8.10
C MET A 48 -3.95 -6.29 -8.03
N ARG A 49 -4.64 -6.58 -9.15
CA ARG A 49 -5.62 -7.66 -9.21
C ARG A 49 -5.02 -9.05 -9.06
N ARG A 50 -3.82 -9.30 -9.60
CA ARG A 50 -3.16 -10.60 -9.48
C ARG A 50 -2.67 -10.86 -8.06
N ILE A 51 -2.16 -9.82 -7.38
CA ILE A 51 -1.55 -9.96 -6.06
C ILE A 51 -2.57 -9.90 -4.92
N SER A 52 -3.61 -9.06 -5.05
CA SER A 52 -4.66 -8.92 -4.02
C SER A 52 -5.86 -9.83 -4.26
N ASP A 53 -5.92 -10.51 -5.40
CA ASP A 53 -7.09 -11.24 -5.92
C ASP A 53 -8.38 -10.39 -6.02
N GLN A 54 -8.28 -9.08 -5.82
CA GLN A 54 -9.41 -8.17 -5.79
C GLN A 54 -9.17 -6.88 -6.57
N THR A 55 -10.24 -6.08 -6.72
CA THR A 55 -10.20 -4.82 -7.48
C THR A 55 -10.27 -3.59 -6.59
N TYR A 56 -10.32 -3.75 -5.27
CA TYR A 56 -10.54 -2.65 -4.32
C TYR A 56 -9.24 -1.90 -4.01
N ALA A 57 -9.36 -0.61 -3.69
CA ALA A 57 -8.26 0.27 -3.34
C ALA A 57 -8.67 1.11 -2.13
N PRO A 58 -7.75 1.42 -1.20
CA PRO A 58 -6.28 1.27 -1.31
C PRO A 58 -5.78 -0.18 -1.20
N THR A 59 -4.68 -0.50 -1.88
CA THR A 59 -3.95 -1.77 -1.70
C THR A 59 -2.48 -1.46 -1.47
N LEU A 60 -1.91 -1.92 -0.36
CA LEU A 60 -0.52 -1.74 -0.01
C LEU A 60 0.22 -3.04 -0.24
N VAL A 61 1.40 -2.94 -0.83
CA VAL A 61 2.28 -4.07 -1.08
C VAL A 61 3.65 -3.76 -0.50
N VAL A 62 4.18 -4.68 0.29
CA VAL A 62 5.46 -4.52 0.97
C VAL A 62 6.28 -5.80 0.78
N GLY A 63 7.15 -5.81 -0.22
CA GLY A 63 7.87 -7.03 -0.63
C GLY A 63 6.87 -8.12 -1.06
N ASP A 64 6.84 -9.22 -0.30
CA ASP A 64 5.91 -10.35 -0.52
C ASP A 64 4.56 -10.19 0.20
N LEU A 65 4.38 -9.12 0.99
CA LEU A 65 3.17 -8.90 1.77
C LEU A 65 2.19 -8.02 1.00
N VAL A 66 0.90 -8.35 1.06
CA VAL A 66 -0.17 -7.60 0.41
C VAL A 66 -1.26 -7.33 1.44
N LEU A 67 -1.61 -6.05 1.61
CA LEU A 67 -2.72 -5.59 2.43
C LEU A 67 -3.72 -4.85 1.54
N PRO A 68 -4.81 -5.51 1.13
CA PRO A 68 -5.76 -4.90 0.22
C PRO A 68 -7.03 -4.42 0.96
N ASP A 69 -7.64 -3.32 0.50
CA ASP A 69 -8.85 -2.68 1.06
C ASP A 69 -8.76 -2.34 2.56
N PHE A 70 -7.75 -1.56 2.94
CA PHE A 70 -7.44 -1.27 4.33
C PHE A 70 -7.69 0.19 4.73
N GLY A 71 -7.99 0.42 6.01
CA GLY A 71 -8.03 1.72 6.66
C GLY A 71 -6.71 2.13 7.36
N PRO A 72 -6.60 3.37 7.88
CA PRO A 72 -5.42 3.83 8.61
C PRO A 72 -5.12 2.99 9.86
N ASP A 73 -6.15 2.50 10.55
CA ASP A 73 -6.00 1.61 11.70
C ASP A 73 -5.42 0.25 11.29
N GLU A 74 -5.98 -0.38 10.26
CA GLU A 74 -5.48 -1.67 9.75
C GLU A 74 -4.06 -1.55 9.18
N LEU A 75 -3.73 -0.39 8.58
CA LEU A 75 -2.39 -0.09 8.13
C LEU A 75 -1.41 -0.12 9.31
N ALA A 76 -1.75 0.56 10.41
CA ALA A 76 -0.92 0.60 11.62
C ALA A 76 -0.69 -0.82 12.15
N GLU A 77 -1.77 -1.59 12.32
CA GLU A 77 -1.71 -2.96 12.83
C GLU A 77 -0.85 -3.86 11.94
N PHE A 78 -0.98 -3.74 10.61
CA PHE A 78 -0.19 -4.50 9.66
C PHE A 78 1.31 -4.15 9.77
N LEU A 79 1.64 -2.86 9.82
CA LEU A 79 3.03 -2.43 9.97
C LEU A 79 3.64 -2.95 11.26
N GLU A 80 2.91 -2.89 12.37
CA GLU A 80 3.36 -3.43 13.66
C GLU A 80 3.47 -4.95 13.65
N GLN A 81 2.49 -5.66 13.07
CA GLN A 81 2.46 -7.11 12.98
C GLN A 81 3.68 -7.67 12.23
N TYR A 82 4.07 -7.01 11.14
CA TYR A 82 5.23 -7.39 10.34
C TYR A 82 6.51 -6.67 10.77
N ASN A 83 6.45 -5.89 11.85
CA ASN A 83 7.56 -5.15 12.43
C ASN A 83 8.28 -4.26 11.38
N LEU A 84 7.49 -3.71 10.46
CA LEU A 84 7.90 -2.83 9.38
C LEU A 84 8.17 -1.44 9.97
N LYS A 85 9.41 -0.98 9.87
CA LYS A 85 9.85 0.31 10.41
C LYS A 85 10.21 1.26 9.27
N PRO A 86 9.99 2.58 9.45
CA PRO A 86 10.39 3.59 8.48
C PRO A 86 11.92 3.71 8.35
#